data_AF-A0A1Q3FT30-F1
#
_entry.id   AF-A0A1Q3FT30-F1
#
_cell.length_a   1.000
_cell.length_b   1.000
_cell.length_c   1.000
_cell.angle_alpha   90.00
_cell.angle_beta   90.00
_cell.angle_gamma   90.00
#
_symmetry.space_group_name_H-M   'P 1'
#
loop_
_entity.id
_entity.type
_entity.pdbx_description
1 polymer ?
#
loop_
_entity_poly.entity_id
_entity_poly.type
_entity_poly.pdbx_seq_one_letter_code
_entity_poly.pdbx_strand_id
1 'polypeptide(L)'
;LIGSAYSATDLTQNRPCTMSALRQAMASFKKAQDDAMLHVTEAKSRVSAILGSFYDAVFEQQMHYVELILRQEAEVLKYGEQNDSWCWEHNIPLLQGIMSWFGTDFSECVKQLERRVGEAIGNVTEMFREDEEQISQYSLLKVFQRKNIITNPKSIVDAIAAIVMNATAISGAEINQEVTKLETELQESIPGYSECLENRLKKRTVLIEVMKDQTVRCMEEQ
;
A
#
# COMPACT_ATOMS: atom_id res chain seq x y z
N LEU A 1 51.66 31.48 24.30
CA LEU A 1 51.36 30.27 23.52
C LEU A 1 50.35 30.64 22.43
N ILE A 2 50.90 30.82 21.23
CA ILE A 2 50.30 30.80 19.88
C ILE A 2 48.92 31.46 19.71
N GLY A 3 48.93 32.78 19.50
CA GLY A 3 47.86 33.47 18.77
C GLY A 3 48.09 33.29 17.27
N SER A 4 47.16 32.63 16.59
CA SER A 4 47.13 32.61 15.12
C SER A 4 46.69 34.00 14.64
N ALA A 5 47.64 34.76 14.08
CA ALA A 5 47.37 36.04 13.46
C ALA A 5 46.64 35.80 12.13
N TYR A 6 45.31 35.90 12.15
CA TYR A 6 44.53 36.07 10.92
C TYR A 6 44.93 37.39 10.27
N SER A 7 45.51 37.36 9.07
CA SER A 7 45.91 38.57 8.36
C SER A 7 44.69 39.28 7.75
N ALA A 8 44.68 40.61 7.78
CA ALA A 8 43.58 41.41 7.22
C ALA A 8 43.37 41.22 5.71
N THR A 9 44.38 40.71 4.99
CA THR A 9 44.33 40.33 3.58
C THR A 9 43.47 39.08 3.32
N ASP A 10 43.40 38.16 4.28
CA ASP A 10 42.59 36.94 4.19
C ASP A 10 41.09 37.23 4.31
N LEU A 11 40.72 38.30 5.04
CA LEU A 11 39.34 38.77 5.20
C LEU A 11 38.74 39.41 3.96
N THR A 12 39.54 39.91 3.01
CA THR A 12 39.04 40.69 1.86
C THR A 12 39.15 39.95 0.53
N GLN A 13 40.19 39.13 0.31
CA GLN A 13 40.35 38.36 -0.93
C GLN A 13 39.53 37.05 -0.96
N ASN A 14 39.38 36.36 0.18
CA ASN A 14 38.64 35.08 0.24
C ASN A 14 37.14 35.23 0.54
N ARG A 15 36.67 36.42 0.96
CA ARG A 15 35.25 36.68 1.30
C ARG A 15 34.27 36.56 0.13
N PRO A 16 34.54 37.12 -1.07
CA PRO A 16 33.62 37.01 -2.21
C PRO A 16 33.44 35.56 -2.66
N CYS A 17 34.52 34.77 -2.71
CA CYS A 17 34.51 33.35 -3.07
C CYS A 17 33.85 32.46 -2.01
N THR A 18 33.94 32.82 -0.72
CA THR A 18 33.24 32.10 0.35
C THR A 18 31.75 32.44 0.40
N MET A 19 31.34 33.66 0.08
CA MET A 19 29.93 34.04 -0.01
C MET A 19 29.24 33.43 -1.24
N SER A 20 29.93 33.31 -2.39
CA SER A 20 29.40 32.59 -3.54
C SER A 20 29.25 31.09 -3.23
N ALA A 21 30.25 30.47 -2.61
CA ALA A 21 30.19 29.08 -2.16
C ALA A 21 29.05 28.82 -1.18
N LEU A 22 28.81 29.75 -0.24
CA LEU A 22 27.70 29.65 0.72
C LEU A 22 26.34 29.73 0.02
N ARG A 23 26.15 30.69 -0.90
CA ARG A 23 24.92 30.78 -1.70
C ARG A 23 24.67 29.52 -2.51
N GLN A 24 25.72 28.98 -3.13
CA GLN A 24 25.62 27.74 -3.89
C GLN A 24 25.26 26.56 -2.97
N ALA A 25 25.87 26.45 -1.80
CA ALA A 25 25.53 25.41 -0.83
C ALA A 25 24.07 25.50 -0.37
N MET A 26 23.56 26.70 -0.05
CA MET A 26 22.16 26.92 0.30
C MET A 26 21.20 26.54 -0.83
N ALA A 27 21.54 26.87 -2.08
CA ALA A 27 20.76 26.48 -3.24
C ALA A 27 20.76 24.95 -3.45
N SER A 28 21.91 24.30 -3.30
CA SER A 28 22.04 22.84 -3.36
C SER A 28 21.24 22.15 -2.25
N PHE A 29 21.25 22.70 -1.03
CA PHE A 29 20.40 22.21 0.07
C PHE A 29 18.93 22.25 -0.29
N LYS A 30 18.46 23.42 -0.75
CA LYS A 30 17.05 23.60 -1.11
C LYS A 30 16.65 22.63 -2.23
N LYS A 31 17.48 22.53 -3.27
CA LYS A 31 17.25 21.59 -4.36
C LYS A 31 17.17 20.14 -3.85
N ALA A 32 18.13 19.69 -3.05
CA ALA A 32 18.14 18.32 -2.54
C ALA A 32 16.93 18.01 -1.65
N GLN A 33 16.49 18.98 -0.83
CA GLN A 33 15.28 18.84 -0.02
C GLN A 33 14.01 18.79 -0.88
N ASP A 34 13.90 19.68 -1.87
CA ASP A 34 12.76 19.73 -2.79
C ASP A 34 12.68 18.44 -3.64
N ASP A 35 13.82 17.95 -4.16
CA ASP A 35 13.92 16.71 -4.94
C ASP A 35 13.54 15.47 -4.10
N ALA A 36 14.05 15.36 -2.87
CA ALA A 36 13.69 14.26 -1.96
C ALA A 36 12.19 14.25 -1.62
N MET A 37 11.61 15.42 -1.34
CA MET A 37 10.17 15.55 -1.07
C MET A 37 9.33 15.18 -2.30
N LEU A 38 9.78 15.57 -3.50
CA LEU A 38 9.11 15.24 -4.75
C LEU A 38 9.10 13.73 -4.97
N HIS A 39 10.22 13.04 -4.77
CA HIS A 39 10.30 11.58 -4.92
C HIS A 39 9.32 10.84 -4.01
N VAL A 40 9.24 11.21 -2.73
CA VAL A 40 8.28 10.61 -1.79
C VAL A 40 6.84 10.91 -2.21
N THR A 41 6.55 12.14 -2.63
CA THR A 41 5.21 12.56 -3.06
C THR A 41 4.75 11.79 -4.30
N GLU A 42 5.60 11.67 -5.32
CA GLU A 42 5.32 10.91 -6.53
C GLU A 42 5.10 9.43 -6.22
N ALA A 43 5.93 8.85 -5.36
CA ALA A 43 5.80 7.46 -4.95
C ALA A 43 4.49 7.19 -4.18
N LYS A 44 4.10 8.06 -3.24
CA LYS A 44 2.79 7.98 -2.55
C LYS A 44 1.63 8.04 -3.53
N SER A 45 1.70 8.92 -4.52
CA SER A 45 0.67 9.00 -5.57
C SER A 45 0.58 7.71 -6.37
N ARG A 46 1.71 7.10 -6.73
CA ARG A 46 1.75 5.81 -7.43
C ARG A 46 1.17 4.69 -6.59
N VAL A 47 1.57 4.58 -5.32
CA VAL A 47 1.03 3.58 -4.38
C VAL A 47 -0.47 3.73 -4.23
N SER A 48 -0.98 4.95 -4.15
CA SER A 48 -2.42 5.21 -4.08
C SER A 48 -3.16 4.68 -5.32
N ALA A 49 -2.59 4.88 -6.52
CA ALA A 49 -3.16 4.37 -7.77
C ALA A 49 -3.09 2.83 -7.86
N ILE A 50 -1.98 2.24 -7.43
CA ILE A 50 -1.79 0.78 -7.36
C ILE A 50 -2.82 0.16 -6.41
N LEU A 51 -2.97 0.71 -5.20
CA LEU A 51 -3.94 0.23 -4.21
C LEU A 51 -5.37 0.39 -4.71
N GLY A 52 -5.71 1.52 -5.33
CA GLY A 52 -7.03 1.71 -5.94
C GLY A 52 -7.33 0.62 -6.97
N SER A 53 -6.40 0.38 -7.90
CA SER A 53 -6.56 -0.66 -8.93
C SER A 53 -6.66 -2.07 -8.35
N PHE A 54 -5.88 -2.35 -7.31
CA PHE A 54 -5.93 -3.63 -6.59
C PHE A 54 -7.29 -3.85 -5.91
N TYR A 55 -7.78 -2.87 -5.15
CA TYR A 55 -9.07 -2.99 -4.47
C TYR A 55 -10.24 -3.07 -5.45
N ASP A 56 -10.21 -2.31 -6.55
CA ASP A 56 -11.19 -2.43 -7.62
C ASP A 56 -11.23 -3.86 -8.17
N ALA A 57 -10.06 -4.47 -8.45
CA ALA A 57 -9.99 -5.86 -8.91
C ALA A 57 -10.54 -6.87 -7.89
N VAL A 58 -10.26 -6.67 -6.59
CA VAL A 58 -10.80 -7.51 -5.51
C VAL A 58 -12.31 -7.39 -5.43
N PHE A 59 -12.84 -6.17 -5.47
CA PHE A 59 -14.28 -5.93 -5.39
C PHE A 59 -15.03 -6.44 -6.61
N GLU A 60 -14.50 -6.25 -7.81
CA GLU A 60 -15.08 -6.81 -9.05
C GLU A 60 -15.19 -8.33 -8.96
N GLN A 61 -14.14 -9.02 -8.49
CA GLN A 61 -14.22 -10.46 -8.26
C GLN A 61 -15.27 -10.79 -7.20
N GLN A 62 -15.24 -10.13 -6.05
CA GLN A 62 -16.19 -10.39 -4.97
C GLN A 62 -17.65 -10.25 -5.45
N MET A 63 -17.95 -9.16 -6.17
CA MET A 63 -19.26 -8.90 -6.73
C MET A 63 -19.67 -9.96 -7.74
N HIS A 64 -18.76 -10.37 -8.63
CA HIS A 64 -19.01 -11.46 -9.57
C HIS A 64 -19.44 -12.75 -8.86
N TYR A 65 -18.73 -13.15 -7.79
CA TYR A 65 -19.10 -14.36 -7.03
C TYR A 65 -20.41 -14.21 -6.26
N VAL A 66 -20.67 -13.04 -5.67
CA VAL A 66 -21.96 -12.76 -5.01
C VAL A 66 -23.10 -12.90 -6.01
N GLU A 67 -22.96 -12.36 -7.22
CA GLU A 67 -23.97 -12.52 -8.27
C GLU A 67 -24.19 -13.99 -8.65
N LEU A 68 -23.13 -14.79 -8.81
CA LEU A 68 -23.26 -16.22 -9.12
C LEU A 68 -24.06 -16.96 -8.03
N ILE A 69 -23.77 -16.66 -6.76
CA ILE A 69 -24.45 -17.27 -5.61
C ILE A 69 -25.92 -16.86 -5.56
N LEU A 70 -26.23 -15.58 -5.76
CA LEU A 70 -27.61 -15.08 -5.78
C LEU A 70 -28.41 -15.68 -6.94
N ARG A 71 -27.80 -15.85 -8.12
CA ARG A 71 -28.44 -16.56 -9.23
C ARG A 71 -28.72 -18.01 -8.88
N GLN A 72 -27.76 -18.69 -8.25
CA GLN A 72 -27.93 -20.08 -7.85
C GLN A 72 -29.01 -20.24 -6.77
N GLU A 73 -29.08 -19.34 -5.79
CA GLU A 73 -30.15 -19.30 -4.79
C GLU A 73 -31.52 -19.13 -5.47
N ALA A 74 -31.64 -18.18 -6.41
CA ALA A 74 -32.88 -17.95 -7.14
C ALA A 74 -33.32 -19.17 -7.98
N GLU A 75 -32.37 -19.84 -8.65
CA GLU A 75 -32.65 -21.08 -9.39
C GLU A 75 -33.17 -22.19 -8.47
N VAL A 76 -32.58 -22.31 -7.29
CA VAL A 76 -32.92 -23.31 -6.29
C VAL A 76 -34.29 -23.03 -5.67
N LEU A 77 -34.59 -21.78 -5.34
CA LEU A 77 -35.92 -21.37 -4.88
C LEU A 77 -36.99 -21.64 -5.94
N LYS A 78 -36.73 -21.29 -7.19
CA LYS A 78 -37.64 -21.57 -8.32
C LYS A 78 -37.86 -23.06 -8.52
N TYR A 79 -36.82 -23.88 -8.38
CA TYR A 79 -36.95 -25.34 -8.42
C TYR A 79 -37.91 -25.85 -7.34
N GLY A 80 -37.81 -25.28 -6.14
CA GLY A 80 -38.71 -25.57 -5.03
C GLY A 80 -40.15 -25.15 -5.22
N GLU A 81 -40.40 -23.97 -5.76
CA GLU A 81 -41.76 -23.50 -6.09
C GLU A 81 -42.48 -24.40 -7.11
N GLN A 82 -41.71 -25.11 -7.94
CA GLN A 82 -42.22 -25.97 -9.01
C GLN A 82 -42.45 -27.43 -8.59
N ASN A 83 -41.93 -27.85 -7.44
CA ASN A 83 -41.99 -29.24 -6.95
C ASN A 83 -42.63 -29.28 -5.55
N ASP A 84 -43.49 -30.27 -5.29
CA ASP A 84 -44.47 -30.31 -4.19
C ASP A 84 -44.00 -29.82 -2.79
N SER A 85 -44.87 -29.07 -2.10
CA SER A 85 -44.47 -28.04 -1.12
C SER A 85 -43.87 -28.59 0.17
N TRP A 86 -44.30 -29.77 0.65
CA TRP A 86 -43.85 -30.28 1.96
C TRP A 86 -42.36 -30.69 1.96
N CYS A 87 -41.92 -31.44 0.94
CA CYS A 87 -40.53 -31.90 0.84
C CYS A 87 -39.56 -30.74 0.67
N TRP A 88 -39.98 -29.74 -0.10
CA TRP A 88 -39.19 -28.54 -0.35
C TRP A 88 -39.15 -27.59 0.84
N GLU A 89 -40.28 -27.33 1.50
CA GLU A 89 -40.37 -26.43 2.67
C GLU A 89 -39.43 -26.86 3.79
N HIS A 90 -39.24 -28.17 3.98
CA HIS A 90 -38.30 -28.72 4.97
C HIS A 90 -36.82 -28.44 4.66
N ASN A 91 -36.49 -28.13 3.40
CA ASN A 91 -35.12 -27.83 2.94
C ASN A 91 -34.78 -26.34 2.97
N ILE A 92 -35.75 -25.44 3.16
CA ILE A 92 -35.50 -23.98 3.26
C ILE A 92 -34.47 -23.62 4.35
N PRO A 93 -34.53 -24.18 5.58
CA PRO A 93 -33.52 -23.87 6.59
C PRO A 93 -32.10 -24.33 6.19
N LEU A 94 -31.99 -25.43 5.44
CA LEU A 94 -30.72 -25.90 4.91
C LEU A 94 -30.17 -24.93 3.87
N LEU A 95 -31.01 -24.45 2.94
CA LEU A 95 -30.63 -23.41 1.98
C LEU A 95 -30.13 -22.15 2.68
N GLN A 96 -30.86 -21.64 3.69
CA GLN A 96 -30.43 -20.49 4.48
C GLN A 96 -29.07 -20.72 5.16
N GLY A 97 -28.84 -21.92 5.70
CA GLY A 97 -27.56 -22.32 6.26
C GLY A 97 -26.42 -22.30 5.24
N ILE A 98 -26.67 -22.82 4.03
CA ILE A 98 -25.71 -22.77 2.92
C ILE A 98 -25.38 -21.31 2.53
N MET A 99 -26.40 -20.44 2.44
CA MET A 99 -26.22 -19.02 2.14
C MET A 99 -25.41 -18.29 3.22
N SER A 100 -25.64 -18.60 4.50
CA SER A 100 -24.82 -18.07 5.60
C SER A 100 -23.37 -18.53 5.51
N TRP A 101 -23.13 -19.79 5.12
CA TRP A 101 -21.78 -20.30 4.92
C TRP A 101 -21.05 -19.64 3.75
N PHE A 102 -21.73 -19.31 2.65
CA PHE A 102 -21.15 -18.50 1.58
C PHE A 102 -20.60 -17.17 2.11
N GLY A 103 -21.39 -16.44 2.91
CA GLY A 103 -20.94 -15.19 3.54
C GLY A 103 -19.71 -15.37 4.44
N THR A 104 -19.64 -16.49 5.15
CA THR A 104 -18.48 -16.84 5.99
C THR A 104 -17.25 -17.19 5.15
N ASP A 105 -17.44 -17.95 4.07
CA ASP A 105 -16.38 -18.32 3.14
C ASP A 105 -15.78 -17.08 2.45
N PHE A 106 -16.60 -16.10 2.06
CA PHE A 106 -16.12 -14.79 1.56
C PHE A 106 -15.23 -14.08 2.57
N SER A 107 -15.71 -13.97 3.82
CA SER A 107 -14.97 -13.31 4.90
C SER A 107 -13.63 -13.97 5.14
N GLU A 108 -13.56 -15.30 5.02
CA GLU A 108 -12.32 -16.06 5.17
C GLU A 108 -11.34 -15.81 4.00
N CYS A 109 -11.82 -15.79 2.75
CA CYS A 109 -10.96 -15.47 1.61
C CYS A 109 -10.40 -14.03 1.68
N VAL A 110 -11.20 -13.06 2.12
CA VAL A 110 -10.75 -11.68 2.34
C VAL A 110 -9.70 -11.61 3.45
N LYS A 111 -9.90 -12.30 4.58
CA LYS A 111 -8.90 -12.36 5.67
C LYS A 111 -7.57 -12.94 5.19
N GLN A 112 -7.61 -13.97 4.34
CA GLN A 112 -6.39 -14.57 3.79
C GLN A 112 -5.67 -13.62 2.84
N LEU A 113 -6.42 -12.88 2.01
CA LEU A 113 -5.88 -11.84 1.15
C LEU A 113 -5.23 -10.72 1.98
N GLU A 114 -5.95 -10.17 2.96
CA GLU A 114 -5.47 -9.11 3.86
C GLU A 114 -4.17 -9.52 4.55
N ARG A 115 -4.09 -10.76 5.07
CA ARG A 115 -2.86 -11.29 5.68
C ARG A 115 -1.68 -11.36 4.70
N ARG A 116 -1.92 -11.60 3.41
CA ARG A 116 -0.86 -11.68 2.40
C ARG A 116 -0.34 -10.30 2.03
N VAL A 117 -1.24 -9.33 1.91
CA VAL A 117 -0.89 -7.99 1.38
C VAL A 117 -0.58 -6.97 2.47
N GLY A 118 -1.06 -7.18 3.69
CA GLY A 118 -0.93 -6.21 4.79
C GLY A 118 0.51 -5.89 5.16
N GLU A 119 1.40 -6.88 5.13
CA GLU A 119 2.84 -6.66 5.39
C GLU A 119 3.48 -5.81 4.28
N ALA A 120 3.17 -6.09 3.02
CA ALA A 120 3.66 -5.34 1.87
C ALA A 120 3.26 -3.86 1.93
N ILE A 121 1.97 -3.61 2.19
CA ILE A 121 1.41 -2.26 2.33
C ILE A 121 2.02 -1.55 3.53
N GLY A 122 2.17 -2.25 4.65
CA GLY A 122 2.81 -1.73 5.87
C GLY A 122 4.24 -1.29 5.63
N ASN A 123 5.05 -2.12 4.96
CA ASN A 123 6.46 -1.84 4.68
C ASN A 123 6.65 -0.55 3.86
N VAL A 124 5.88 -0.39 2.77
CA VAL A 124 5.97 0.81 1.93
C VAL A 124 5.46 2.06 2.66
N THR A 125 4.41 1.92 3.47
CA THR A 125 3.88 3.04 4.27
C THR A 125 4.88 3.50 5.32
N GLU A 126 5.56 2.55 5.98
CA GLU A 126 6.59 2.85 6.98
C GLU A 126 7.82 3.49 6.34
N MET A 127 8.28 2.98 5.20
CA MET A 127 9.37 3.59 4.43
C MET A 127 9.08 5.07 4.12
N PHE A 128 7.87 5.39 3.63
CA PHE A 128 7.50 6.78 3.39
C PHE A 128 7.51 7.63 4.66
N ARG A 129 7.09 7.07 5.79
CA ARG A 129 7.09 7.76 7.09
C ARG A 129 8.52 8.08 7.52
N GLU A 130 9.43 7.13 7.37
CA GLU A 130 10.86 7.28 7.70
C GLU A 130 11.53 8.33 6.80
N ASP A 131 11.27 8.29 5.49
CA ASP A 131 11.80 9.28 4.53
C ASP A 131 11.30 10.69 4.86
N GLU A 132 10.00 10.86 5.11
CA GLU A 132 9.42 12.17 5.47
C GLU A 132 9.98 12.69 6.80
N GLU A 133 10.12 11.80 7.79
CA GLU A 133 10.74 12.15 9.07
C GLU A 133 12.17 12.63 8.85
N GLN A 134 12.96 11.90 8.05
CA GLN A 134 14.34 12.26 7.74
C GLN A 134 14.44 13.61 7.02
N ILE A 135 13.59 13.84 6.00
CA ILE A 135 13.53 15.11 5.26
C ILE A 135 13.16 16.27 6.18
N SER A 136 12.21 16.07 7.11
CA SER A 136 11.77 17.09 8.05
C SER A 136 12.85 17.51 9.05
N GLN A 137 13.79 16.61 9.35
CA GLN A 137 14.91 16.88 10.26
C GLN A 137 15.96 17.81 9.62
N TYR A 138 16.06 17.83 8.28
CA TYR A 138 16.96 18.71 7.55
C TYR A 138 16.52 20.17 7.68
N SER A 139 17.30 20.94 8.44
CA SER A 139 17.04 22.36 8.65
C SER A 139 18.29 23.19 8.44
N LEU A 140 18.26 23.99 7.38
CA LEU A 140 19.30 24.97 7.09
C LEU A 140 19.49 25.97 8.26
N LEU A 141 18.40 26.35 8.94
CA LEU A 141 18.43 27.25 10.09
C LEU A 141 19.23 26.66 11.27
N LYS A 142 19.09 25.36 11.55
CA LYS A 142 19.86 24.68 12.60
C LYS A 142 21.37 24.70 12.32
N VAL A 143 21.78 24.67 11.04
CA VAL A 143 23.20 24.79 10.65
C VAL A 143 23.73 26.18 10.99
N PHE A 144 22.97 27.22 10.67
CA PHE A 144 23.37 28.60 10.95
C PHE A 144 23.40 28.95 12.43
N GLN A 145 22.52 28.37 13.26
CA GLN A 145 22.49 28.64 14.70
C GLN A 145 23.77 28.25 15.45
N ARG A 146 24.52 27.26 14.96
CA ARG A 146 25.68 26.68 15.68
C ARG A 146 27.04 27.19 15.19
N LYS A 147 27.08 28.03 14.15
CA LYS A 147 28.32 28.40 13.47
C LYS A 147 28.40 29.89 13.16
N ASN A 148 29.59 30.48 13.27
CA ASN A 148 29.81 31.87 12.94
C ASN A 148 30.01 32.05 11.43
N ILE A 149 28.99 32.61 10.76
CA ILE A 149 28.99 32.86 9.31
C ILE A 149 30.07 33.85 8.85
N ILE A 150 30.49 34.78 9.71
CA ILE A 150 31.43 35.84 9.37
C ILE A 150 32.88 35.34 9.47
N THR A 151 33.18 34.57 10.52
CA THR A 151 34.55 34.14 10.82
C THR A 151 34.87 32.72 10.31
N ASN A 152 33.87 31.89 10.02
CA ASN A 152 34.08 30.54 9.50
C ASN A 152 32.97 30.08 8.54
N PRO A 153 32.77 30.75 7.38
CA PRO A 153 31.75 30.37 6.40
C PRO A 153 31.97 28.97 5.80
N LYS A 154 33.23 28.53 5.68
CA LYS A 154 33.55 27.19 5.17
C LYS A 154 32.91 26.08 6.01
N SER A 155 32.95 26.21 7.33
CA SER A 155 32.33 25.23 8.22
C SER A 155 30.81 25.10 8.03
N ILE A 156 30.13 26.15 7.54
CA ILE A 156 28.71 26.12 7.20
C ILE A 156 28.52 25.41 5.87
N VAL A 157 29.32 25.76 4.85
CA VAL A 157 29.32 25.07 3.55
C VAL A 157 29.51 23.56 3.71
N ASP A 158 30.51 23.14 4.49
CA ASP A 158 30.80 21.73 4.72
C ASP A 158 29.63 21.03 5.46
N ALA A 159 28.97 21.71 6.41
CA ALA A 159 27.81 21.18 7.11
C ALA A 159 26.57 21.06 6.20
N ILE A 160 26.37 22.03 5.30
CA ILE A 160 25.30 21.97 4.30
C ILE A 160 25.57 20.81 3.33
N ALA A 161 26.81 20.64 2.86
CA ALA A 161 27.18 19.55 1.96
C ALA A 161 26.89 18.17 2.57
N ALA A 162 27.16 17.99 3.87
CA ALA A 162 26.82 16.76 4.58
C ALA A 162 25.30 16.48 4.59
N ILE A 163 24.47 17.51 4.78
CA ILE A 163 23.02 17.35 4.71
C ILE A 163 22.57 17.02 3.30
N VAL A 164 23.11 17.71 2.29
CA VAL A 164 22.82 17.43 0.88
C VAL A 164 23.11 15.97 0.54
N MET A 165 24.26 15.44 0.96
CA MET A 165 24.61 14.03 0.74
C MET A 165 23.58 13.08 1.35
N ASN A 166 23.11 13.35 2.56
CA ASN A 166 22.08 12.53 3.20
C ASN A 166 20.72 12.66 2.51
N ALA A 167 20.31 13.88 2.13
CA ALA A 167 19.05 14.09 1.41
C ALA A 167 19.07 13.41 0.04
N THR A 168 20.20 13.39 -0.66
CA THR A 168 20.37 12.64 -1.92
C THR A 168 20.48 11.13 -1.72
N ALA A 169 20.67 10.65 -0.49
CA ALA A 169 20.62 9.22 -0.20
C ALA A 169 19.18 8.68 -0.23
N ILE A 170 18.17 9.55 -0.07
CA ILE A 170 16.77 9.22 -0.37
C ILE A 170 16.66 9.10 -1.90
N SER A 171 16.88 7.87 -2.36
CA SER A 171 16.96 7.56 -3.77
C SER A 171 15.58 7.31 -4.34
N GLY A 172 15.17 8.14 -5.30
CA GLY A 172 13.95 7.87 -6.07
C GLY A 172 13.99 6.49 -6.75
N ALA A 173 15.16 5.92 -7.04
CA ALA A 173 15.27 4.57 -7.60
C ALA A 173 14.93 3.48 -6.57
N GLU A 174 15.40 3.61 -5.32
CA GLU A 174 15.10 2.65 -4.25
C GLU A 174 13.62 2.70 -3.87
N ILE A 175 13.07 3.91 -3.70
CA ILE A 175 11.64 4.10 -3.47
C ILE A 175 10.81 3.45 -4.60
N ASN A 176 11.18 3.72 -5.86
CA ASN A 176 10.46 3.15 -7.00
C ASN A 176 10.58 1.62 -7.07
N GLN A 177 11.69 1.04 -6.61
CA GLN A 177 11.86 -0.41 -6.53
C GLN A 177 10.89 -1.01 -5.50
N GLU A 178 10.78 -0.44 -4.30
CA GLU A 178 9.83 -0.92 -3.28
C GLU A 178 8.37 -0.74 -3.71
N VAL A 179 8.04 0.36 -4.40
CA VAL A 179 6.70 0.56 -5.00
C VAL A 179 6.40 -0.50 -6.06
N THR A 180 7.37 -0.86 -6.90
CA THR A 180 7.21 -1.89 -7.94
C THR A 180 7.09 -3.29 -7.33
N LYS A 181 7.80 -3.55 -6.24
CA LYS A 181 7.68 -4.79 -5.47
C LYS A 181 6.28 -4.93 -4.85
N LEU A 182 5.77 -3.87 -4.24
CA LEU A 182 4.38 -3.83 -3.75
C LEU A 182 3.39 -4.14 -4.87
N GLU A 183 3.52 -3.49 -6.02
CA GLU A 183 2.63 -3.73 -7.17
C GLU A 183 2.63 -5.21 -7.57
N THR A 184 3.81 -5.82 -7.67
CA THR A 184 3.97 -7.24 -7.98
C THR A 184 3.30 -8.12 -6.92
N GLU A 185 3.57 -7.90 -5.64
CA GLU A 185 3.00 -8.69 -4.54
C GLU A 185 1.46 -8.61 -4.50
N LEU A 186 0.90 -7.43 -4.76
CA LEU A 186 -0.54 -7.24 -4.87
C LEU A 186 -1.11 -8.00 -6.07
N GLN A 187 -0.49 -7.88 -7.25
CA GLN A 187 -0.94 -8.58 -8.46
C GLN A 187 -0.87 -10.10 -8.31
N GLU A 188 0.19 -10.63 -7.70
CA GLU A 188 0.36 -12.07 -7.43
C GLU A 188 -0.63 -12.62 -6.39
N SER A 189 -1.19 -11.75 -5.53
CA SER A 189 -2.19 -12.16 -4.54
C SER A 189 -3.59 -12.38 -5.13
N ILE A 190 -3.91 -11.73 -6.26
CA ILE A 190 -5.23 -11.79 -6.90
C ILE A 190 -5.61 -13.22 -7.33
N PRO A 191 -4.76 -13.99 -8.04
CA PRO A 191 -5.10 -15.37 -8.41
C PRO A 191 -5.43 -16.26 -7.19
N GLY A 192 -4.69 -16.09 -6.09
CA GLY A 192 -4.95 -16.85 -4.86
C GLY A 192 -6.29 -16.49 -4.20
N TYR A 193 -6.70 -15.22 -4.29
CA TYR A 193 -8.03 -14.79 -3.85
C TYR A 193 -9.12 -15.39 -4.74
N SER A 194 -8.96 -15.33 -6.07
CA SER A 194 -9.90 -15.94 -7.03
C SER A 194 -10.06 -17.44 -6.78
N GLU A 195 -8.95 -18.15 -6.63
CA GLU A 195 -8.95 -19.59 -6.35
C GLU A 195 -9.66 -19.92 -5.03
N CYS A 196 -9.47 -19.10 -3.99
CA CYS A 196 -10.19 -19.26 -2.73
C CYS A 196 -11.70 -19.18 -2.95
N LEU A 197 -12.19 -18.15 -3.65
CA LEU A 197 -13.60 -17.97 -3.95
C LEU A 197 -14.17 -19.12 -4.79
N GLU A 198 -13.47 -19.52 -5.86
CA GLU A 198 -13.88 -20.64 -6.70
C GLU A 198 -14.02 -21.95 -5.92
N ASN A 199 -13.02 -22.27 -5.12
CA ASN A 199 -13.01 -23.54 -4.38
C ASN A 199 -14.13 -23.59 -3.35
N ARG A 200 -14.47 -22.46 -2.73
CA ARG A 200 -15.61 -22.37 -1.81
C ARG A 200 -16.94 -22.44 -2.57
N LEU A 201 -17.06 -21.74 -3.69
CA LEU A 201 -18.23 -21.83 -4.56
C LEU A 201 -18.51 -23.28 -4.97
N LYS A 202 -17.51 -23.96 -5.53
CA LYS A 202 -17.60 -25.38 -5.93
C LYS A 202 -18.08 -26.27 -4.79
N LYS A 203 -17.52 -26.10 -3.58
CA LYS A 203 -17.92 -26.89 -2.39
C LYS A 203 -19.38 -26.68 -2.00
N ARG A 204 -19.88 -25.45 -2.05
CA ARG A 204 -21.26 -25.14 -1.67
C ARG A 204 -22.27 -25.51 -2.74
N THR A 205 -21.92 -25.38 -4.01
CA THR A 205 -22.72 -25.88 -5.14
C THR A 205 -23.01 -27.37 -4.99
N VAL A 206 -22.05 -28.18 -4.56
CA VAL A 206 -22.29 -29.61 -4.27
C VAL A 206 -23.36 -29.80 -3.19
N LEU A 207 -23.39 -28.98 -2.14
CA LEU A 207 -24.40 -29.07 -1.08
C LEU A 207 -25.80 -28.69 -1.58
N ILE A 208 -25.87 -27.72 -2.49
CA ILE A 208 -27.12 -27.33 -3.14
C ILE A 208 -27.67 -28.49 -3.98
N GLU A 209 -26.83 -29.18 -4.75
CA GLU A 209 -27.26 -30.35 -5.53
C GLU A 209 -27.72 -31.50 -4.62
N VAL A 210 -27.00 -31.77 -3.52
CA VAL A 210 -27.43 -32.76 -2.52
C VAL A 210 -28.82 -32.44 -1.95
N MET A 211 -29.10 -31.16 -1.69
CA MET A 211 -30.41 -30.71 -1.20
C MET A 211 -31.51 -30.92 -2.26
N LYS A 212 -31.23 -30.65 -3.54
CA LYS A 212 -32.16 -30.96 -4.64
C LYS A 212 -32.46 -32.46 -4.71
N ASP A 213 -31.42 -33.30 -4.68
CA ASP A 213 -31.57 -34.77 -4.71
C ASP A 213 -32.38 -35.30 -3.52
N GLN A 214 -32.22 -34.71 -2.34
CA GLN A 214 -33.04 -35.03 -1.16
C GLN A 214 -34.51 -34.68 -1.37
N THR A 215 -34.79 -33.56 -2.05
CA THR A 215 -36.16 -33.15 -2.40
C THR A 215 -36.78 -34.17 -3.36
N VAL A 216 -36.06 -34.58 -4.40
CA VAL A 216 -36.54 -35.59 -5.37
C VAL A 216 -36.87 -36.91 -4.67
N ARG A 217 -35.95 -37.44 -3.85
CA ARG A 217 -36.19 -38.71 -3.13
C ARG A 217 -37.40 -38.63 -2.20
N CYS A 218 -37.56 -37.51 -1.49
CA CYS A 218 -38.72 -37.31 -0.62
C CYS A 218 -40.03 -37.34 -1.42
N MET A 219 -40.05 -36.85 -2.65
CA MET A 219 -41.23 -36.92 -3.53
C MET A 219 -41.47 -38.33 -4.09
N GLU A 220 -40.42 -39.10 -4.38
CA GLU A 220 -40.52 -40.48 -4.88
C GLU A 220 -40.98 -41.50 -3.81
N GLU A 221 -40.73 -41.20 -2.54
CA GLU A 221 -41.09 -42.05 -1.39
C GLU A 221 -42.52 -41.80 -0.85
N GLN A 222 -43.26 -40.84 -1.43
CA GLN A 222 -44.67 -40.55 -1.12
C GLN A 222 -45.63 -41.37 -1.99
#